data_AF-A0A1E1WEE1-F1
#
_entry.id   AF-A0A1E1WEE1-F1
#
_cell.length_a   1.000
_cell.length_b   1.000
_cell.length_c   1.000
_cell.angle_alpha   90.00
_cell.angle_beta   90.00
_cell.angle_gamma   90.00
#
_symmetry.space_group_name_H-M   'P 1'
#
loop_
_entity.id
_entity.type
_entity.pdbx_description
1 polymer ?
#
loop_
_entity_poly.entity_id
_entity_poly.type
_entity_poly.pdbx_seq_one_letter_code
_entity_poly.pdbx_strand_id
1 'polypeptide(L)'
;AMAANNLLTHLRNIQEALLDTITNVYDGKMNIHIIDPQQLQLELNTISRQLVGDLTLPIENIQRGLESIYHLLKIKARITDDYMIFEIRIPLITRDNYDIFNIIPVPRRAGENMISIKPIENHLAINLQKDA
;
A
#
# COMPACT_ATOMS: atom_id res chain seq x y z
N ALA A 1 -30.27 23.19 -28.90
CA ALA A 1 -29.89 23.85 -27.63
C ALA A 1 -29.67 22.84 -26.49
N MET A 2 -30.66 22.00 -26.13
CA MET A 2 -30.52 21.03 -25.01
C MET A 2 -29.40 20.00 -25.20
N ALA A 3 -29.25 19.43 -26.39
CA ALA A 3 -28.20 18.44 -26.68
C ALA A 3 -26.78 19.02 -26.56
N ALA A 4 -26.58 20.28 -26.96
CA ALA A 4 -25.29 20.97 -26.84
C ALA A 4 -24.94 21.26 -25.38
N ASN A 5 -25.92 21.68 -24.57
CA ASN A 5 -25.72 21.87 -23.13
C ASN A 5 -25.42 20.55 -22.41
N ASN A 6 -26.09 19.46 -22.78
CA ASN A 6 -25.82 18.14 -22.20
C ASN A 6 -24.40 17.66 -22.54
N LEU A 7 -23.94 17.88 -23.77
CA LEU A 7 -22.56 17.59 -24.16
C LEU A 7 -21.54 18.44 -23.40
N LEU A 8 -21.81 19.73 -23.23
CA LEU A 8 -20.92 20.65 -22.52
C LEU A 8 -20.78 20.25 -21.04
N THR A 9 -21.89 19.91 -20.39
CA THR A 9 -21.89 19.39 -19.02
C THR A 9 -21.13 18.07 -18.93
N HIS A 10 -21.33 17.16 -19.89
CA HIS A 10 -20.62 15.88 -19.91
C HIS A 10 -19.10 16.07 -20.04
N LEU A 11 -18.65 16.93 -20.95
CA LEU A 11 -17.23 17.27 -21.11
C LEU A 11 -16.65 17.91 -19.85
N ARG A 12 -17.41 18.79 -19.20
CA ARG A 12 -16.99 19.42 -17.94
C ARG A 12 -16.81 18.39 -16.83
N ASN A 13 -17.73 17.44 -16.70
CA ASN A 13 -17.64 16.36 -15.72
C ASN A 13 -16.43 15.45 -15.97
N ILE A 14 -16.12 15.14 -17.24
CA ILE A 14 -14.92 14.39 -17.60
C ILE A 14 -13.66 15.17 -17.20
N GLN A 15 -13.63 16.47 -17.46
CA GLN A 15 -12.49 17.32 -17.10
C GLN A 15 -12.28 17.41 -15.58
N GLU A 16 -13.36 17.60 -14.82
CA GLU A 16 -13.32 17.60 -13.35
C GLU A 16 -12.81 16.24 -12.81
N ALA A 17 -13.34 15.12 -13.33
CA ALA A 17 -12.90 13.79 -12.93
C ALA A 17 -11.42 13.52 -13.25
N LEU A 18 -10.93 13.97 -14.41
CA LEU A 18 -9.52 13.85 -14.78
C LEU A 18 -8.63 14.71 -13.87
N LEU A 19 -9.02 15.94 -13.59
CA LEU A 19 -8.27 16.84 -12.72
C LEU A 19 -8.18 16.29 -11.29
N ASP A 20 -9.30 15.83 -10.74
CA ASP A 20 -9.35 15.19 -9.42
C ASP A 20 -8.48 13.94 -9.40
N THR A 21 -8.54 13.11 -10.45
CA THR A 21 -7.74 11.90 -10.56
C THR A 21 -6.25 12.22 -10.57
N ILE A 22 -5.81 13.18 -11.40
CA ILE A 22 -4.40 13.60 -11.49
C ILE A 22 -3.93 14.16 -10.15
N THR A 23 -4.74 15.01 -9.51
CA THR A 23 -4.42 15.62 -8.22
C THR A 23 -4.25 14.57 -7.12
N ASN A 24 -5.19 13.62 -7.03
CA ASN A 24 -5.11 12.52 -6.06
C ASN A 24 -3.86 11.64 -6.27
N VAL A 25 -3.50 11.36 -7.53
CA VAL A 25 -2.28 10.60 -7.84
C VAL A 25 -1.02 11.36 -7.50
N TYR A 26 -1.01 12.68 -7.68
CA TYR A 26 0.13 13.51 -7.27
C TYR A 26 0.36 13.44 -5.76
N ASP A 27 -0.72 13.38 -4.97
CA ASP A 27 -0.67 13.17 -3.51
C ASP A 27 -0.39 11.70 -3.11
N GLY A 28 -0.17 10.81 -4.09
CA GLY A 28 0.08 9.38 -3.88
C GLY A 28 -1.14 8.59 -3.40
N LYS A 29 -2.33 9.19 -3.44
CA LYS A 29 -3.60 8.57 -3.02
C LYS A 29 -4.29 7.93 -4.22
N MET A 30 -4.80 6.72 -3.99
CA MET A 30 -5.57 6.00 -4.99
C MET A 30 -6.99 6.56 -5.09
N ASN A 31 -7.42 6.91 -6.30
CA ASN A 31 -8.80 7.24 -6.60
C ASN A 31 -9.47 6.06 -7.32
N ILE A 32 -10.71 5.74 -6.97
CA ILE A 32 -11.53 4.68 -7.58
C ILE A 32 -11.74 4.89 -9.10
N HIS A 33 -11.60 6.12 -9.60
CA HIS A 33 -11.71 6.44 -11.02
C HIS A 33 -10.52 5.98 -11.86
N ILE A 34 -9.45 5.48 -11.23
CA ILE A 34 -8.23 5.03 -11.91
C ILE A 34 -8.31 3.56 -12.31
N ILE A 35 -8.88 2.74 -11.42
CA ILE A 35 -9.07 1.32 -11.64
C ILE A 35 -10.38 0.88 -11.00
N ASP A 36 -11.21 0.25 -11.81
CA ASP A 36 -12.47 -0.32 -11.35
C ASP A 36 -12.20 -1.43 -10.31
N PRO A 37 -12.99 -1.53 -9.23
CA PRO A 37 -12.83 -2.57 -8.21
C PRO A 37 -12.80 -4.00 -8.77
N GLN A 38 -13.61 -4.30 -9.80
CA GLN A 38 -13.63 -5.61 -10.43
C GLN A 38 -12.34 -5.85 -11.22
N GLN A 39 -11.85 -4.83 -11.92
CA GLN A 39 -10.57 -4.90 -12.63
C GLN A 39 -9.42 -5.12 -11.64
N LEU A 40 -9.37 -4.35 -10.54
CA LEU A 40 -8.35 -4.53 -9.51
C LEU A 40 -8.37 -5.95 -8.94
N GLN A 41 -9.55 -6.49 -8.64
CA GLN A 41 -9.70 -7.86 -8.15
C GLN A 41 -9.15 -8.89 -9.16
N LEU A 42 -9.42 -8.73 -10.46
CA LEU A 42 -8.89 -9.61 -11.50
C LEU A 42 -7.37 -9.56 -11.58
N GLU A 43 -6.79 -8.37 -11.49
CA GLU A 43 -5.33 -8.18 -11.49
C GLU A 43 -4.70 -8.80 -10.24
N LEU A 44 -5.28 -8.58 -9.07
CA LEU A 44 -4.80 -9.18 -7.81
C LEU A 44 -4.84 -10.71 -7.84
N ASN A 45 -5.89 -11.30 -8.42
CA ASN A 45 -5.99 -12.74 -8.63
C ASN A 45 -4.94 -13.27 -9.62
N THR A 46 -4.50 -12.44 -10.56
CA THR A 46 -3.44 -12.80 -11.51
C THR A 46 -2.08 -12.70 -10.83
N ILE A 47 -1.84 -11.62 -10.09
CA ILE A 47 -0.63 -11.44 -9.29
C ILE A 47 -0.48 -12.59 -8.29
N SER A 48 -1.52 -12.90 -7.52
CA SER A 48 -1.46 -13.94 -6.47
C SER A 48 -1.08 -15.33 -7.00
N ARG A 49 -1.45 -15.64 -8.26
CA ARG A 49 -1.09 -16.89 -8.94
C ARG A 49 0.35 -16.92 -9.44
N GLN A 50 0.99 -15.75 -9.58
CA GLN A 50 2.36 -15.61 -10.09
C GLN A 50 3.38 -15.34 -8.98
N LEU A 51 2.94 -15.16 -7.73
CA LEU A 51 3.84 -14.98 -6.59
C LEU A 51 4.69 -16.23 -6.38
N VAL A 52 5.99 -16.01 -6.16
CA VAL A 52 6.98 -17.06 -5.92
C VAL A 52 7.47 -17.01 -4.46
N GLY A 53 7.78 -18.18 -3.90
CA GLY A 53 8.29 -18.31 -2.53
C GLY A 53 7.24 -17.98 -1.46
N ASP A 54 7.66 -17.35 -0.37
CA ASP A 54 6.82 -17.05 0.80
C ASP A 54 6.10 -15.70 0.72
N LEU A 55 6.11 -15.07 -0.45
CA LEU A 55 5.44 -13.79 -0.68
C LEU A 55 3.93 -14.00 -0.88
N THR A 56 3.14 -13.14 -0.24
CA THR A 56 1.69 -13.12 -0.35
C THR A 56 1.16 -11.70 -0.41
N LEU A 57 -0.07 -11.55 -0.89
CA LEU A 57 -0.80 -10.30 -0.78
C LEU A 57 -1.11 -10.01 0.69
N PRO A 58 -1.20 -8.73 1.10
CA PRO A 58 -1.46 -8.32 2.47
C PRO A 58 -2.94 -8.45 2.88
N ILE A 59 -3.62 -9.48 2.37
CA ILE A 59 -5.00 -9.83 2.70
C ILE A 59 -5.21 -11.34 2.55
N GLU A 60 -6.11 -11.88 3.36
CA GLU A 60 -6.48 -13.30 3.29
C GLU A 60 -7.49 -13.58 2.17
N ASN A 61 -8.42 -12.64 1.92
CA ASN A 61 -9.50 -12.82 0.95
C ASN A 61 -9.72 -11.55 0.11
N ILE A 62 -9.39 -11.63 -1.18
CA ILE A 62 -9.51 -10.54 -2.17
C ILE A 62 -10.96 -10.06 -2.33
N GLN A 63 -11.97 -10.90 -2.13
CA GLN A 63 -13.38 -10.52 -2.26
C GLN A 63 -13.88 -9.70 -1.07
N ARG A 64 -13.39 -9.97 0.14
CA ARG A 64 -13.84 -9.26 1.36
C ARG A 64 -12.94 -8.09 1.76
N GLY A 65 -11.66 -8.14 1.39
CA GLY A 65 -10.64 -7.18 1.81
C GLY A 65 -10.23 -6.16 0.75
N LEU A 66 -10.99 -6.03 -0.34
CA LEU A 66 -10.61 -5.17 -1.46
C LEU A 66 -10.45 -3.70 -1.05
N GLU A 67 -11.37 -3.19 -0.21
CA GLU A 67 -11.31 -1.83 0.35
C GLU A 67 -10.00 -1.60 1.13
N SER A 68 -9.60 -2.56 1.96
CA SER A 68 -8.35 -2.45 2.72
C SER A 68 -7.12 -2.42 1.81
N ILE A 69 -7.15 -3.16 0.69
CA ILE A 69 -6.09 -3.07 -0.32
C ILE A 69 -6.03 -1.68 -0.95
N TYR A 70 -7.18 -1.06 -1.27
CA TYR A 70 -7.21 0.26 -1.91
C TYR A 70 -6.38 1.30 -1.13
N HIS A 71 -6.38 1.20 0.21
CA HIS A 71 -5.58 2.08 1.08
C HIS A 71 -4.08 1.75 1.11
N LEU A 72 -3.68 0.53 0.78
CA LEU A 72 -2.29 0.08 0.78
C LEU A 72 -1.59 0.30 -0.58
N LEU A 73 -2.38 0.49 -1.64
CA LEU A 73 -1.87 0.73 -2.97
C LEU A 73 -1.21 2.09 -3.06
N LYS A 74 -0.02 2.11 -3.65
CA LYS A 74 0.72 3.34 -3.97
C LYS A 74 0.62 3.57 -5.46
N ILE A 75 0.33 4.80 -5.84
CA ILE A 75 0.20 5.17 -7.25
C ILE A 75 1.22 6.24 -7.62
N LYS A 76 1.73 6.13 -8.85
CA LYS A 76 2.53 7.17 -9.50
C LYS A 76 1.98 7.40 -10.89
N ALA A 77 1.89 8.65 -11.31
CA ALA A 77 1.61 9.01 -12.69
C ALA A 77 2.89 9.44 -13.40
N ARG A 78 3.01 9.08 -14.67
CA ARG A 78 3.96 9.67 -15.62
C ARG A 78 3.20 10.15 -16.83
N ILE A 79 3.38 11.41 -17.18
CA ILE A 79 2.81 12.00 -18.38
C ILE A 79 3.92 12.06 -19.42
N THR A 80 3.62 11.55 -20.60
CA THR A 80 4.41 11.69 -21.82
C THR A 80 3.63 12.55 -22.80
N ASP A 81 4.21 12.88 -23.95
CA ASP A 81 3.54 13.73 -24.95
C ASP A 81 2.22 13.11 -25.45
N ASP A 82 2.18 11.77 -25.57
CA ASP A 82 1.04 11.04 -26.14
C ASP A 82 0.21 10.26 -25.12
N TYR A 83 0.78 9.92 -23.96
CA TYR A 83 0.16 9.01 -22.99
C TYR A 83 0.36 9.45 -21.54
N MET A 84 -0.66 9.19 -20.74
CA MET A 84 -0.55 9.18 -19.28
C MET A 84 -0.49 7.73 -18.79
N ILE A 85 0.56 7.40 -18.06
CA ILE A 85 0.81 6.06 -17.52
C ILE A 85 0.65 6.11 -16.00
N PHE A 86 -0.22 5.26 -15.48
CA PHE A 86 -0.35 5.05 -14.04
C PHE A 86 0.39 3.78 -13.64
N GLU A 87 1.32 3.92 -12.71
CA GLU A 87 2.01 2.82 -12.06
C GLU A 87 1.39 2.59 -10.68
N ILE A 88 0.67 1.47 -10.54
CA ILE A 88 0.07 1.04 -9.28
C ILE A 88 0.97 -0.02 -8.66
N ARG A 89 1.41 0.20 -7.42
CA ARG A 89 2.25 -0.72 -6.66
C ARG A 89 1.51 -1.23 -5.45
N ILE A 90 1.48 -2.55 -5.30
CA ILE A 90 1.00 -3.22 -4.10
C ILE A 90 2.18 -3.72 -3.27
N PRO A 91 2.23 -3.44 -1.96
CA PRO A 91 3.21 -4.08 -1.09
C PRO A 91 2.88 -5.56 -0.95
N LEU A 92 3.89 -6.42 -1.11
CA LEU A 92 3.81 -7.84 -0.77
C LEU A 92 4.34 -8.04 0.65
N ILE A 93 3.81 -9.05 1.33
CA ILE A 93 4.26 -9.45 2.67
C ILE A 93 4.78 -10.87 2.63
N THR A 94 5.66 -11.20 3.58
CA THR A 94 6.09 -12.58 3.81
C THR A 94 5.08 -13.30 4.69
N ARG A 95 4.95 -14.62 4.54
CA ARG A 95 4.20 -15.47 5.49
C ARG A 95 4.94 -15.76 6.79
N ASP A 96 6.15 -15.22 6.94
CA ASP A 96 6.93 -15.29 8.17
C ASP A 96 6.17 -14.64 9.33
N ASN A 97 5.99 -15.40 10.41
CA ASN A 97 5.45 -14.89 11.65
C ASN A 97 6.60 -14.39 12.53
N TYR A 98 6.42 -13.21 13.10
CA TYR A 98 7.38 -12.61 14.01
C TYR A 98 6.71 -12.38 15.36
N ASP A 99 7.38 -12.83 16.42
CA ASP A 99 7.00 -12.48 17.77
C ASP A 99 7.62 -11.13 18.12
N ILE A 100 6.78 -10.20 18.57
CA ILE A 100 7.21 -8.85 18.96
C ILE A 100 7.43 -8.82 20.48
N PHE A 101 8.66 -8.55 20.89
CA PHE A 101 9.07 -8.43 22.28
C PHE A 101 9.32 -6.98 22.66
N ASN A 102 8.84 -6.59 23.84
CA ASN A 102 9.20 -5.30 24.43
C ASN A 102 10.56 -5.43 25.13
N ILE A 103 11.51 -4.55 24.76
CA ILE A 103 12.85 -4.56 25.32
C ILE A 103 12.82 -3.83 26.66
N ILE A 104 13.09 -4.58 27.74
CA ILE A 104 13.23 -4.01 29.08
C ILE A 104 14.72 -3.88 29.41
N PRO A 105 15.28 -2.66 29.45
CA PRO A 105 16.68 -2.47 29.78
C PRO A 105 16.92 -2.82 31.24
N VAL A 106 17.86 -3.74 31.48
CA VAL A 106 18.28 -4.12 32.83
C VAL A 106 19.55 -3.35 33.17
N PRO A 107 19.52 -2.45 34.18
CA PRO A 107 20.72 -1.75 34.62
C PRO A 107 21.81 -2.73 35.03
N ARG A 108 23.05 -2.48 34.62
CA ARG A 108 24.21 -3.31 34.98
C ARG A 108 25.22 -2.52 35.79
N ARG A 109 25.91 -3.20 36.70
CA ARG A 109 27.00 -2.61 37.47
C ARG A 109 28.28 -2.64 36.63
N ALA A 110 28.93 -1.50 36.48
CA ALA A 110 30.24 -1.35 35.86
C ALA A 110 31.16 -0.64 36.86
N GLY A 111 31.94 -1.43 37.62
CA GLY A 111 32.70 -0.94 38.77
C GLY A 111 31.78 -0.50 39.92
N GLU A 112 31.93 0.73 40.39
CA GLU A 112 31.07 1.31 41.43
C GLU A 112 29.77 1.93 40.89
N ASN A 113 29.66 2.13 39.57
CA ASN A 113 28.53 2.82 38.97
C ASN A 113 27.49 1.82 38.43
N MET A 114 26.22 2.20 38.54
CA MET A 114 25.13 1.57 37.81
C MET A 114 24.96 2.27 36.47
N ILE A 115 25.05 1.51 35.38
CA ILE A 115 24.81 2.00 34.03
C ILE A 115 23.49 1.43 33.50
N SER A 116 22.65 2.30 32.95
CA SER A 116 21.43 1.90 32.25
C SER A 116 21.67 1.99 30.75
N ILE A 117 21.45 0.88 30.05
CA ILE A 117 21.57 0.82 28.60
C ILE A 117 20.20 1.18 28.03
N LYS A 118 20.10 2.32 27.35
CA LYS A 118 18.86 2.69 26.66
C LYS A 118 18.85 2.04 25.27
N PRO A 119 17.87 1.18 24.97
CA PRO A 119 17.77 0.62 23.63
C PRO A 119 17.38 1.72 22.64
N ILE A 120 17.85 1.58 21.40
CA ILE A 120 17.51 2.51 20.31
C ILE A 120 16.02 2.36 19.95
N GLU A 121 15.55 1.11 19.92
CA GLU A 121 14.16 0.75 19.66
C GLU A 121 13.57 -0.01 20.85
N ASN A 122 12.29 0.21 21.14
CA ASN A 122 11.62 -0.44 22.27
C ASN A 122 11.08 -1.83 21.95
N HIS A 123 10.96 -2.18 20.66
CA HIS A 123 10.38 -3.43 20.22
C HIS A 123 11.36 -4.20 19.35
N LEU A 124 11.38 -5.52 19.52
CA LEU A 124 12.17 -6.44 18.73
C LEU A 124 11.26 -7.49 18.11
N ALA A 125 11.31 -7.64 16.79
CA ALA A 125 10.63 -8.71 16.07
C ALA A 125 11.62 -9.87 15.85
N ILE A 126 11.27 -11.08 16.29
CA ILE A 126 12.10 -12.29 16.11
C ILE A 126 11.26 -13.37 15.43
N ASN A 127 11.83 -14.07 14.44
CA ASN A 127 11.21 -15.25 13.85
C ASN A 127 11.83 -16.51 14.47
N LEU A 128 11.23 -17.00 15.56
CA LEU A 128 11.75 -18.15 16.30
C LEU A 128 11.83 -19.45 15.49
N GLN A 129 11.08 -19.58 14.39
CA GLN A 129 11.11 -20.79 13.56
C GLN A 129 12.27 -20.79 12.56
N LYS A 130 12.79 -19.61 12.21
CA LYS A 130 13.83 -19.41 11.21
C LYS A 130 15.19 -19.09 11.82
N ASP A 131 15.19 -18.46 13.00
CA ASP A 131 16.39 -17.98 13.70
C ASP A 131 16.90 -18.97 14.77
N ALA A 132 16.30 -20.16 14.88
CA ALA A 132 16.68 -21.23 15.82
C ALA A 132 17.70 -22.24 15.24
#